data_AF-A0A0C3ABV0-F1
#
_entry.id   AF-A0A0C3ABV0-F1
#
_cell.length_a   1.000
_cell.length_b   1.000
_cell.length_c   1.000
_cell.angle_alpha   90.00
_cell.angle_beta   90.00
_cell.angle_gamma   90.00
#
_symmetry.space_group_name_H-M   'P 1'
#
loop_
_entity.id
_entity.type
_entity.pdbx_description
1 polymer ?
#
loop_
_entity_poly.entity_id
_entity_poly.type
_entity_poly.pdbx_seq_one_letter_code
_entity_poly.pdbx_strand_id
1 'polypeptide(L)' 'KTFGHIPGVAVGTIFRSQSHCSESAVHRSPMAGIPGSKSEGAYSIVLSAGYKDDENRGD' A
#
# COMPACT_ATOMS: atom_id res chain seq x y z
N LYS A 1 7.44 -9.87 -2.56
CA LYS A 1 7.01 -9.01 -3.68
C LYS A 1 5.92 -9.80 -4.36
N THR A 2 4.67 -9.36 -4.20
CA THR A 2 3.49 -10.16 -4.55
C THR A 2 2.48 -9.20 -5.16
N PHE A 3 1.91 -9.56 -6.29
CA PHE A 3 0.74 -8.86 -6.83
C PHE A 3 -0.53 -9.46 -6.22
N GLY A 4 -1.48 -8.59 -5.90
CA GLY A 4 -2.76 -9.00 -5.32
C GLY A 4 -2.71 -9.18 -3.79
N HIS A 5 -3.70 -9.89 -3.29
CA HIS A 5 -4.00 -10.01 -1.86
C HIS A 5 -2.91 -10.77 -1.09
N ILE A 6 -2.59 -10.30 0.13
CA ILE A 6 -1.67 -10.99 1.03
C ILE A 6 -2.44 -12.03 1.85
N PRO A 7 -2.08 -13.33 1.78
CA PRO A 7 -2.75 -14.37 2.55
C PRO A 7 -2.79 -14.06 4.06
N GLY A 8 -3.95 -14.22 4.67
CA GLY A 8 -4.15 -14.00 6.12
C GLY A 8 -4.42 -12.55 6.54
N VAL A 9 -4.43 -11.59 5.60
CA VAL A 9 -4.74 -10.18 5.91
C VAL A 9 -6.05 -9.77 5.23
N ALA A 10 -7.12 -9.63 6.00
CA ALA A 10 -8.43 -9.27 5.43
C ALA A 10 -8.50 -7.79 5.02
N VAL A 11 -9.37 -7.49 4.04
CA VAL A 11 -9.76 -6.10 3.72
C VAL A 11 -10.36 -5.45 4.98
N GLY A 12 -9.98 -4.20 5.24
CA GLY A 12 -10.37 -3.47 6.45
C GLY A 12 -9.42 -3.67 7.65
N THR A 13 -8.34 -4.45 7.51
CA THR A 13 -7.31 -4.56 8.55
C THR A 13 -6.67 -3.19 8.82
N ILE A 14 -6.60 -2.81 10.10
CA ILE A 14 -6.00 -1.54 10.55
C ILE A 14 -4.61 -1.80 11.13
N PHE A 15 -3.60 -1.09 10.61
CA PHE A 15 -2.25 -1.09 11.15
C PHE A 15 -1.98 0.18 11.93
N ARG A 16 -1.33 0.05 13.09
CA ARG A 16 -0.99 1.20 13.97
C ARG A 16 0.12 2.09 13.40
N SER A 17 0.91 1.60 12.44
CA SER A 17 2.01 2.33 11.83
C SER A 17 2.33 1.78 10.44
N GLN A 18 3.03 2.57 9.61
CA GLN A 18 3.53 2.13 8.31
C GLN A 18 4.52 0.96 8.46
N SER A 19 5.34 0.95 9.51
CA SER A 19 6.25 -0.18 9.81
C SER A 19 5.48 -1.48 10.02
N HIS A 20 4.39 -1.46 10.80
CA HIS A 20 3.57 -2.65 11.04
C HIS A 20 2.83 -3.11 9.75
N CYS A 21 2.39 -2.17 8.90
CA CYS A 21 1.86 -2.49 7.57
C CYS A 21 2.92 -3.08 6.62
N SER A 22 4.18 -2.65 6.76
CA SER A 22 5.31 -3.19 6.01
C SER A 22 5.66 -4.60 6.45
N GLU A 23 5.62 -4.88 7.76
CA GLU A 23 5.84 -6.21 8.33
C GLU A 23 4.77 -7.22 7.90
N SER A 24 3.52 -6.79 7.71
CA SER A 24 2.45 -7.63 7.15
C SER A 24 2.53 -7.84 5.64
N ALA A 25 3.52 -7.24 4.98
CA ALA A 25 3.75 -7.26 3.53
C ALA A 25 2.65 -6.63 2.65
N VAL A 26 1.60 -6.04 3.24
CA VAL A 26 0.55 -5.29 2.50
C VAL A 26 1.16 -4.11 1.76
N HIS A 27 2.00 -3.33 2.45
CA HIS A 27 2.75 -2.24 1.84
C HIS A 27 4.20 -2.27 2.32
N ARG A 28 5.04 -3.03 1.61
CA ARG A 28 6.41 -3.39 2.04
C ARG A 28 7.38 -2.21 2.22
N SER A 29 7.06 -1.02 1.70
CA SER A 29 7.94 0.13 1.85
C SER A 29 7.51 0.93 3.07
N PRO A 30 8.39 1.16 4.06
CA PRO A 30 8.04 1.95 5.24
C PRO A 30 7.98 3.46 4.96
N MET A 31 8.41 3.94 3.78
CA MET A 31 8.35 5.36 3.43
C MET A 31 7.85 5.65 2.01
N ALA A 32 8.17 4.80 1.03
CA ALA A 32 7.80 5.09 -0.37
C ALA A 32 6.32 4.80 -0.60
N GLY A 33 5.55 5.81 -1.00
CA GLY A 33 4.10 5.66 -1.21
C GLY A 33 3.70 4.68 -2.32
N ILE A 34 4.61 4.36 -3.25
CA ILE A 34 4.37 3.42 -4.37
C ILE A 34 5.59 2.49 -4.54
N PRO A 35 5.61 1.31 -3.88
CA PRO A 35 6.62 0.29 -4.12
C PRO A 35 6.36 -0.45 -5.43
N GLY A 36 7.39 -0.50 -6.28
CA GLY A 36 7.32 -1.13 -7.59
C GLY A 36 8.65 -1.05 -8.31
N SER A 37 8.66 -1.55 -9.55
CA SER A 37 9.75 -1.33 -10.50
C SER A 37 9.17 -0.85 -11.83
N LYS A 38 9.96 -0.12 -12.61
CA LYS A 38 9.53 0.33 -13.94
C LYS A 38 9.25 -0.83 -14.90
N SER A 39 9.93 -1.97 -14.72
CA SER A 39 9.82 -3.15 -15.59
C SER A 39 8.68 -4.10 -15.21
N GLU A 40 8.25 -4.13 -13.93
CA GLU A 40 7.24 -5.08 -13.46
C GLU A 40 5.91 -4.41 -13.08
N GLY A 41 5.94 -3.14 -12.65
CA GLY A 41 4.77 -2.39 -12.17
C GLY A 41 4.80 -2.12 -10.66
N ALA A 42 3.69 -1.56 -10.16
CA ALA A 42 3.47 -1.22 -8.76
C ALA A 42 2.72 -2.34 -8.03
N TYR A 43 3.20 -2.74 -6.86
CA TYR A 43 2.60 -3.83 -6.09
C TYR A 43 1.52 -3.35 -5.11
N SER A 44 1.64 -2.11 -4.63
CA SER A 44 0.67 -1.45 -3.75
C SER A 44 0.86 0.07 -3.82
N ILE A 45 -0.11 0.83 -3.28
CA ILE A 45 -0.06 2.28 -3.12
C ILE A 45 -0.68 2.68 -1.78
N VAL A 46 -0.19 3.74 -1.16
CA VAL A 46 -0.82 4.37 0.01
C VAL A 46 -1.42 5.72 -0.39
N LEU A 47 -2.73 5.88 -0.19
CA LEU A 47 -3.39 7.18 -0.29
C LEU A 47 -3.20 7.93 1.03
N SER A 48 -2.50 9.06 0.99
CA SER A 48 -2.13 9.86 2.17
C SER A 48 -2.42 11.36 2.02
N ALA A 49 -3.21 11.75 1.01
CA ALA A 49 -3.54 13.13 0.68
C ALA A 49 -2.30 14.03 0.46
N GLY A 50 -1.23 13.44 -0.08
CA GLY A 50 0.00 14.17 -0.41
C GLY A 50 -0.11 15.04 -1.66
N TYR A 51 -1.11 14.80 -2.51
CA TYR A 51 -1.36 15.52 -3.74
C TYR A 51 -2.68 16.28 -3.65
N LYS A 52 -2.66 17.56 -4.01
CA LYS A 52 -3.81 18.46 -3.86
C LYS A 52 -4.94 18.18 -4.84
N ASP A 53 -4.60 17.51 -5.93
CA ASP A 53 -5.45 17.15 -7.06
C ASP A 53 -6.05 15.74 -6.94
N ASP A 54 -5.74 15.01 -5.86
CA ASP A 54 -6.34 13.70 -5.59
C ASP A 54 -7.84 13.85 -5.22
N GLU A 55 -8.73 13.24 -6.03
CA GLU A 55 -10.13 12.99 -5.66
C GLU A 55 -10.30 11.52 -5.23
N ASN A 56 -10.86 11.27 -4.04
CA ASN A 56 -11.14 9.93 -3.54
C ASN A 56 -12.65 9.70 -3.36
N ARG A 57 -13.21 8.73 -4.10
CA ARG A 57 -14.64 8.37 -4.07
C ARG A 57 -14.92 6.98 -3.47
N GLY A 58 -13.88 6.18 -3.25
CA GLY A 58 -13.91 4.96 -2.44
C GLY A 58 -14.61 3.73 -3.02
N ASP A 59 -15.28 3.83 -4.17
CA ASP A 59 -16.01 2.75 -4.83
C ASP A 59 -15.14 1.82 -5.71
#